data_AF-A0A562RM38-F1
#
_entry.id   AF-A0A562RM38-F1
#
_cell.length_a   1.000
_cell.length_b   1.000
_cell.length_c   1.000
_cell.angle_alpha   90.00
_cell.angle_beta   90.00
_cell.angle_gamma   90.00
#
_symmetry.space_group_name_H-M   'P 1'
#
loop_
_entity.id
_entity.type
_entity.pdbx_description
1 polymer ?
#
loop_
_entity_poly.entity_id
_entity_poly.type
_entity_poly.pdbx_seq_one_letter_code
_entity_poly.pdbx_strand_id
1 'polypeptide(L)'
;MTTDTSKTEPINLPSADDHPAVKMPHAQSTQDKDAVALLTANHSKIKQLFTEYDRVQRLGDTGLKADLAQQLALEVEVHALLKEEIFYPAIKDHGSAAHLVRASIQGQAEASELAARLHGLAGDDADLDSNVTLLRTAIERSIHADESELFPAVRQDGGNLLALYDQLADRKAQLEQDMASSPLRTGTREASGEHSAVGQADS
;
A
#
# COMPACT_ATOMS: atom_id res chain seq x y z
N MET A 1 -4.58 15.95 -90.05
CA MET A 1 -5.73 15.16 -89.56
C MET A 1 -5.19 13.92 -88.89
N THR A 2 -5.89 13.52 -87.83
CA THR A 2 -5.78 12.26 -87.06
C THR A 2 -4.54 12.08 -86.17
N THR A 3 -4.87 12.07 -84.88
CA THR A 3 -4.11 11.74 -83.69
C THR A 3 -3.62 10.30 -83.69
N ASP A 4 -2.36 10.13 -83.30
CA ASP A 4 -1.63 8.87 -83.16
C ASP A 4 -1.62 8.43 -81.68
N THR A 5 -2.17 7.23 -81.46
CA THR A 5 -1.57 6.12 -80.71
C THR A 5 -1.48 6.14 -79.17
N SER A 6 -2.03 5.05 -78.62
CA SER A 6 -1.63 4.27 -77.44
C SER A 6 -1.80 4.88 -76.04
N LYS A 7 -2.65 4.29 -75.19
CA LYS A 7 -2.49 3.04 -74.43
C LYS A 7 -1.58 3.23 -73.21
N THR A 8 -2.27 3.18 -72.08
CA THR A 8 -1.89 3.37 -70.68
C THR A 8 -0.96 2.28 -70.13
N GLU A 9 0.06 2.70 -69.39
CA GLU A 9 0.62 1.99 -68.21
C GLU A 9 0.87 3.05 -67.10
N PRO A 10 0.46 2.83 -65.85
CA PRO A 10 0.80 3.74 -64.76
C PRO A 10 2.22 3.50 -64.24
N ILE A 11 2.97 4.59 -64.13
CA ILE A 11 4.33 4.68 -63.61
C ILE A 11 4.29 4.58 -62.08
N ASN A 12 5.08 3.67 -61.51
CA ASN A 12 5.33 3.53 -60.08
C ASN A 12 6.24 4.68 -59.58
N LEU A 13 5.76 5.51 -58.65
CA LEU A 13 6.59 6.52 -57.99
C LEU A 13 7.33 5.93 -56.78
N PRO A 14 8.65 6.17 -56.62
CA PRO A 14 9.36 5.82 -55.39
C PRO A 14 8.93 6.75 -54.24
N SER A 15 8.57 6.15 -53.10
CA SER A 15 8.39 6.89 -51.84
C SER A 15 9.75 7.41 -51.35
N ALA A 16 9.77 8.70 -51.06
CA ALA A 16 10.94 9.40 -50.55
C ALA A 16 11.03 9.29 -49.02
N ASP A 17 12.25 9.06 -48.58
CA ASP A 17 12.86 9.56 -47.34
C ASP A 17 12.54 8.83 -46.02
N ASP A 18 13.23 7.70 -45.93
CA ASP A 18 14.14 7.31 -44.84
C ASP A 18 14.54 8.49 -43.90
N HIS A 19 14.05 8.46 -42.66
CA HIS A 19 14.56 9.27 -41.56
C HIS A 19 14.93 8.34 -40.40
N PRO A 20 16.19 8.36 -39.92
CA PRO A 20 16.60 7.51 -38.80
C PRO A 20 15.91 7.99 -37.53
N ALA A 21 15.17 7.08 -36.88
CA ALA A 21 14.55 7.32 -35.59
C ALA A 21 15.63 7.65 -34.55
N VAL A 22 15.74 8.94 -34.20
CA VAL A 22 16.46 9.38 -33.02
C VAL A 22 15.70 8.82 -31.81
N LYS A 23 16.31 7.80 -31.18
CA LYS A 23 15.82 7.21 -29.94
C LYS A 23 15.94 8.25 -28.83
N MET A 24 14.86 8.99 -28.57
CA MET A 24 14.78 9.89 -27.43
C MET A 24 14.90 9.06 -26.14
N PRO A 25 15.67 9.52 -25.13
CA PRO A 25 15.69 8.87 -23.83
C PRO A 25 14.28 8.94 -23.24
N HIS A 26 13.78 7.83 -22.70
CA HIS A 26 12.50 7.82 -21.98
C HIS A 26 12.64 8.79 -20.81
N ALA A 27 12.05 9.98 -20.92
CA ALA A 27 11.79 10.81 -19.77
C ALA A 27 10.95 9.97 -18.81
N GLN A 28 11.51 9.63 -17.64
CA GLN A 28 10.73 8.96 -16.61
C GLN A 28 9.49 9.80 -16.37
N SER A 29 8.32 9.18 -16.45
CA SER A 29 7.07 9.91 -16.35
C SER A 29 7.00 10.52 -14.95
N THR A 30 6.61 11.79 -14.83
CA THR A 30 6.44 12.45 -13.52
C THR A 30 5.40 11.74 -12.64
N GLN A 31 4.58 10.86 -13.23
CA GLN A 31 3.62 10.00 -12.55
C GLN A 31 4.28 8.87 -11.73
N ASP A 32 5.52 8.50 -12.02
CA ASP A 32 6.26 7.47 -11.27
C ASP A 32 6.84 7.99 -9.94
N LYS A 33 6.81 9.32 -9.72
CA LYS A 33 7.31 9.99 -8.52
C LYS A 33 6.30 11.02 -7.98
N ASP A 34 5.05 10.60 -7.80
CA ASP A 34 4.02 11.43 -7.17
C ASP A 34 3.42 10.74 -5.94
N ALA A 35 2.67 11.51 -5.14
CA ALA A 35 2.08 11.03 -3.88
C ALA A 35 1.23 9.75 -4.05
N VAL A 36 0.47 9.67 -5.15
CA VAL A 36 -0.34 8.48 -5.46
C VAL A 36 0.55 7.28 -5.73
N ALA A 37 1.64 7.45 -6.50
CA ALA A 37 2.59 6.39 -6.76
C ALA A 37 3.24 5.85 -5.46
N LEU A 38 3.57 6.72 -4.51
CA LEU A 38 4.09 6.33 -3.20
C LEU A 38 3.07 5.50 -2.41
N LEU A 39 1.82 5.96 -2.33
CA LEU A 39 0.77 5.25 -1.61
C LEU A 39 0.43 3.89 -2.26
N THR A 40 0.39 3.81 -3.59
CA THR A 40 0.23 2.55 -4.34
C THR A 40 1.41 1.60 -4.14
N ALA A 41 2.64 2.12 -3.99
CA ALA A 41 3.79 1.30 -3.65
C ALA A 41 3.65 0.70 -2.23
N ASN A 42 3.15 1.47 -1.26
CA ASN A 42 2.82 0.94 0.08
C ASN A 42 1.74 -0.16 -0.01
N HIS A 43 0.67 0.05 -0.80
CA HIS A 43 -0.34 -0.99 -1.03
C HIS A 43 0.27 -2.29 -1.58
N SER A 44 1.16 -2.16 -2.55
CA SER A 44 1.83 -3.31 -3.17
C SER A 44 2.69 -4.08 -2.17
N LYS A 45 3.42 -3.37 -1.31
CA LYS A 45 4.21 -3.97 -0.22
C LYS A 45 3.33 -4.72 0.78
N ILE A 46 2.23 -4.13 1.22
CA ILE A 46 1.27 -4.77 2.13
C ILE A 46 0.67 -6.05 1.51
N LYS A 47 0.24 -6.00 0.24
CA LYS A 47 -0.26 -7.18 -0.51
C LYS A 47 0.78 -8.30 -0.61
N GLN A 48 2.06 -7.94 -0.81
CA GLN A 48 3.15 -8.92 -0.84
C GLN A 48 3.38 -9.56 0.53
N LEU A 49 3.33 -8.79 1.62
CA LEU A 49 3.46 -9.33 2.97
C LEU A 49 2.36 -10.34 3.32
N PHE A 50 1.13 -10.10 2.88
CA PHE A 50 0.05 -11.09 3.02
C PHE A 50 0.33 -12.38 2.25
N THR A 51 0.81 -12.27 1.02
CA THR A 51 1.17 -13.45 0.21
C THR A 51 2.28 -14.26 0.87
N GLU A 52 3.26 -13.56 1.44
CA GLU A 52 4.37 -14.17 2.17
C GLU A 52 3.91 -14.80 3.48
N TYR A 53 3.00 -14.15 4.22
CA TYR A 53 2.38 -14.72 5.41
C TYR A 53 1.70 -16.05 5.11
N ASP A 54 0.89 -16.15 4.04
CA ASP A 54 0.24 -17.40 3.65
C ASP A 54 1.26 -18.50 3.33
N ARG A 55 2.38 -18.13 2.70
CA ARG A 55 3.46 -19.06 2.38
C ARG A 55 4.08 -19.62 3.65
N VAL A 56 4.44 -18.75 4.59
CA VAL A 56 5.05 -19.13 5.87
C VAL A 56 4.07 -19.93 6.74
N GLN A 57 2.79 -19.55 6.75
CA GLN A 57 1.74 -20.29 7.45
C GLN A 57 1.66 -21.75 6.99
N ARG A 58 1.70 -21.99 5.67
CA ARG A 58 1.71 -23.36 5.11
C ARG A 58 2.96 -24.16 5.48
N LEU A 59 4.09 -23.50 5.72
CA LEU A 59 5.33 -24.12 6.15
C LEU A 59 5.39 -24.41 7.65
N GLY A 60 4.49 -23.80 8.44
CA GLY A 60 4.41 -24.00 9.89
C GLY A 60 5.52 -23.29 10.68
N ASP A 61 6.17 -22.26 10.10
CA ASP A 61 7.20 -21.49 10.79
C ASP A 61 6.56 -20.37 11.62
N THR A 62 6.35 -20.64 12.91
CA THR A 62 5.69 -19.71 13.82
C THR A 62 6.53 -18.47 14.11
N GLY A 63 7.85 -18.56 14.11
CA GLY A 63 8.73 -17.40 14.30
C GLY A 63 8.54 -16.38 13.17
N LEU A 64 8.68 -16.85 11.92
CA LEU A 64 8.49 -15.99 10.75
C LEU A 64 7.05 -15.48 10.61
N LYS A 65 6.03 -16.25 11.03
CA LYS A 65 4.64 -15.75 11.06
C LYS A 65 4.50 -14.54 11.98
N ALA A 66 5.06 -14.62 13.18
CA ALA A 66 4.99 -13.52 14.15
C ALA A 66 5.70 -12.27 13.60
N ASP A 67 6.89 -12.43 13.02
CA ASP A 67 7.65 -11.34 12.42
C ASP A 67 6.88 -10.68 11.27
N LEU A 68 6.28 -11.47 10.38
CA LEU A 68 5.46 -10.96 9.27
C LEU A 68 4.19 -10.27 9.75
N ALA A 69 3.54 -10.76 10.81
CA ALA A 69 2.36 -10.10 11.39
C ALA A 69 2.71 -8.74 12.01
N GLN A 70 3.85 -8.66 12.72
CA GLN A 70 4.36 -7.39 13.24
C GLN A 70 4.72 -6.43 12.10
N GLN A 71 5.35 -6.94 11.04
CA GLN A 71 5.66 -6.13 9.87
C GLN A 71 4.39 -5.64 9.16
N LEU A 72 3.36 -6.47 9.01
CA LEU A 72 2.07 -6.07 8.47
C LEU A 72 1.45 -4.93 9.28
N ALA A 73 1.44 -5.05 10.60
CA ALA A 73 0.91 -4.01 11.49
C ALA A 73 1.65 -2.67 11.30
N LEU A 74 2.99 -2.74 11.28
CA LEU A 74 3.88 -1.60 11.05
C LEU A 74 3.61 -0.91 9.69
N GLU A 75 3.56 -1.67 8.59
CA GLU A 75 3.33 -1.08 7.27
C GLU A 75 1.94 -0.45 7.13
N VAL A 76 0.91 -1.05 7.75
CA VAL A 76 -0.45 -0.49 7.74
C VAL A 76 -0.49 0.82 8.56
N GLU A 77 0.17 0.86 9.72
CA GLU A 77 0.24 2.06 10.56
C GLU A 77 0.97 3.20 9.85
N VAL A 78 2.15 2.94 9.27
CA VAL A 78 2.89 3.93 8.48
C VAL A 78 2.04 4.44 7.32
N HIS A 79 1.38 3.55 6.58
CA HIS A 79 0.52 3.93 5.47
C HIS A 79 -0.68 4.80 5.92
N ALA A 80 -1.30 4.46 7.06
CA ALA A 80 -2.39 5.23 7.64
C ALA A 80 -1.94 6.64 8.03
N LEU A 81 -0.84 6.75 8.79
CA LEU A 81 -0.30 8.03 9.26
C LEU A 81 0.05 8.96 8.10
N LEU A 82 0.68 8.44 7.05
CA LEU A 82 0.96 9.21 5.84
C LEU A 82 -0.31 9.80 5.21
N LYS A 83 -1.38 9.01 5.17
CA LYS A 83 -2.65 9.48 4.61
C LYS A 83 -3.33 10.49 5.51
N GLU A 84 -3.36 10.24 6.80
CA GLU A 84 -4.05 11.08 7.79
C GLU A 84 -3.37 12.41 8.05
N GLU A 85 -2.04 12.42 8.13
CA GLU A 85 -1.26 13.63 8.45
C GLU A 85 -1.05 14.52 7.22
N ILE A 86 -0.94 13.94 6.02
CA ILE A 86 -0.49 14.66 4.82
C ILE A 86 -1.49 14.55 3.68
N PHE A 87 -1.83 13.33 3.24
CA PHE A 87 -2.60 13.15 2.01
C PHE A 87 -4.03 13.70 2.14
N TYR A 88 -4.82 13.19 3.09
CA TYR A 88 -6.22 13.59 3.27
C TYR A 88 -6.37 15.09 3.59
N PRO A 89 -5.58 15.71 4.48
CA PRO A 89 -5.67 17.15 4.72
C PRO A 89 -5.46 17.99 3.46
N ALA A 90 -4.61 17.52 2.55
CA ALA A 90 -4.30 18.23 1.30
C ALA A 90 -5.38 18.06 0.22
N ILE A 91 -6.26 17.06 0.31
CA ILE A 91 -7.27 16.77 -0.73
C ILE A 91 -8.73 16.84 -0.24
N LYS A 92 -8.97 16.91 1.07
CA LYS A 92 -10.33 16.87 1.67
C LYS A 92 -11.26 17.99 1.19
N ASP A 93 -10.71 19.14 0.81
CA ASP A 93 -11.46 20.32 0.36
C ASP A 93 -11.47 20.45 -1.17
N HIS A 94 -10.90 19.48 -1.89
CA HIS A 94 -10.82 19.49 -3.35
C HIS A 94 -12.03 18.80 -3.98
N GLY A 95 -12.86 19.60 -4.63
CA GLY A 95 -13.80 19.16 -5.67
C GLY A 95 -14.65 17.95 -5.29
N SER A 96 -14.68 16.97 -6.21
CA SER A 96 -15.48 15.75 -6.06
C SER A 96 -14.91 14.78 -5.03
N ALA A 97 -13.64 14.93 -4.62
CA ALA A 97 -12.95 14.01 -3.73
C ALA A 97 -13.41 14.10 -2.26
N ALA A 98 -14.08 15.18 -1.83
CA ALA A 98 -14.43 15.39 -0.42
C ALA A 98 -15.25 14.24 0.21
N HIS A 99 -16.19 13.64 -0.54
CA HIS A 99 -16.98 12.50 -0.05
C HIS A 99 -16.17 11.19 -0.07
N LEU A 100 -15.31 11.01 -1.07
CA LEU A 100 -14.41 9.86 -1.19
C LEU A 100 -13.39 9.84 -0.04
N VAL A 101 -12.83 11.00 0.33
CA VAL A 101 -11.91 11.14 1.46
C VAL A 101 -12.56 10.68 2.77
N ARG A 102 -13.82 11.08 3.02
CA ARG A 102 -14.55 10.61 4.23
C ARG A 102 -14.73 9.09 4.24
N ALA A 103 -15.07 8.49 3.10
CA ALA A 103 -15.21 7.05 2.97
C ALA A 103 -13.86 6.32 3.18
N SER A 104 -12.78 6.82 2.57
CA SER A 104 -11.43 6.28 2.73
C SER A 104 -10.92 6.40 4.17
N ILE A 105 -11.23 7.49 4.90
CA ILE A 105 -10.91 7.63 6.32
C ILE A 105 -11.60 6.53 7.13
N GLN A 106 -12.90 6.31 6.91
CA GLN A 106 -13.65 5.29 7.65
C GLN A 106 -13.13 3.87 7.38
N GLY A 107 -12.82 3.55 6.11
CA GLY A 107 -12.24 2.26 5.73
C GLY A 107 -10.84 2.04 6.31
N GLN A 108 -10.00 3.08 6.29
CA GLN A 108 -8.65 3.05 6.86
C GLN A 108 -8.66 2.86 8.38
N ALA A 109 -9.62 3.47 9.09
CA ALA A 109 -9.74 3.36 10.54
C ALA A 109 -10.00 1.89 10.98
N GLU A 110 -10.87 1.17 10.27
CA GLU A 110 -11.12 -0.26 10.52
C GLU A 110 -9.86 -1.11 10.31
N ALA A 111 -9.12 -0.86 9.22
CA ALA A 111 -7.86 -1.56 8.96
C ALA A 111 -6.80 -1.27 10.05
N SER A 112 -6.75 -0.03 10.54
CA SER A 112 -5.79 0.38 11.58
C SER A 112 -6.12 -0.27 12.93
N GLU A 113 -7.41 -0.39 13.29
CA GLU A 113 -7.84 -1.10 14.49
C GLU A 113 -7.44 -2.59 14.44
N LEU A 114 -7.63 -3.24 13.29
CA LEU A 114 -7.26 -4.64 13.09
C LEU A 114 -5.74 -4.85 13.10
N ALA A 115 -4.97 -3.92 12.53
CA ALA A 115 -3.51 -3.95 12.57
C ALA A 115 -2.99 -3.86 14.02
N ALA A 116 -3.59 -2.99 14.84
CA ALA A 116 -3.21 -2.84 16.23
C ALA A 116 -3.35 -4.15 17.05
N ARG A 117 -4.31 -5.01 16.68
CA ARG A 117 -4.53 -6.31 17.34
C ARG A 117 -3.40 -7.32 17.08
N LEU A 118 -2.61 -7.13 16.02
CA LEU A 118 -1.50 -8.03 15.70
C LEU A 118 -0.26 -7.79 16.57
N HIS A 119 -0.15 -6.61 17.20
CA HIS A 119 1.03 -6.31 18.02
C HIS A 119 1.14 -7.25 19.23
N GLY A 120 2.30 -7.88 19.35
CA GLY A 120 2.62 -8.75 20.49
C GLY A 120 2.00 -10.14 20.45
N LEU A 121 1.23 -10.48 19.41
CA LEU A 121 0.76 -11.85 19.21
C LEU A 121 1.92 -12.77 18.82
N ALA A 122 1.95 -13.97 19.43
CA ALA A 122 2.89 -15.02 19.06
C ALA A 122 2.44 -15.74 17.77
N GLY A 123 3.38 -16.36 17.06
CA GLY A 123 3.10 -17.05 15.79
C GLY A 123 2.16 -18.26 15.88
N ASP A 124 2.09 -18.85 17.07
CA ASP A 124 1.22 -19.97 17.45
C ASP A 124 -0.01 -19.52 18.23
N ASP A 125 -0.23 -18.22 18.38
CA ASP A 125 -1.44 -17.68 19.00
C ASP A 125 -2.67 -18.06 18.16
N ALA A 126 -3.72 -18.53 18.83
CA ALA A 126 -4.95 -19.03 18.21
C ALA A 126 -5.69 -17.95 17.40
N ASP A 127 -5.50 -16.68 17.78
CA ASP A 127 -6.18 -15.54 17.16
C ASP A 127 -5.34 -14.87 16.05
N LEU A 128 -4.08 -15.25 15.87
CA LEU A 128 -3.20 -14.58 14.90
C LEU A 128 -3.74 -14.69 13.47
N ASP A 129 -4.03 -15.92 13.03
CA ASP A 129 -4.47 -16.19 11.65
C ASP A 129 -5.83 -15.56 11.34
N SER A 130 -6.74 -15.54 12.32
CA SER A 130 -8.05 -14.93 12.17
C SER A 130 -7.95 -13.40 12.07
N ASN A 131 -7.13 -12.76 12.92
CA ASN A 131 -6.89 -11.31 12.83
C ASN A 131 -6.18 -10.92 11.53
N VAL A 132 -5.20 -11.68 11.06
CA VAL A 132 -4.54 -11.43 9.76
C VAL A 132 -5.54 -11.52 8.60
N THR A 133 -6.46 -12.49 8.65
CA THR A 133 -7.51 -12.65 7.63
C THR A 133 -8.50 -11.47 7.62
N LEU A 134 -8.92 -11.02 8.81
CA LEU A 134 -9.80 -9.84 8.95
C LEU A 134 -9.09 -8.58 8.44
N LEU A 135 -7.84 -8.38 8.85
CA LEU A 135 -7.03 -7.25 8.40
C LEU A 135 -6.88 -7.23 6.88
N ARG A 136 -6.58 -8.38 6.25
CA ARG A 136 -6.50 -8.50 4.79
C ARG A 136 -7.80 -8.05 4.12
N THR A 137 -8.94 -8.49 4.63
CA THR A 137 -10.23 -8.13 4.05
C THR A 137 -10.50 -6.63 4.15
N ALA A 138 -10.22 -6.03 5.30
CA ALA A 138 -10.40 -4.59 5.51
C ALA A 138 -9.48 -3.74 4.62
N ILE A 139 -8.19 -4.11 4.55
CA ILE A 139 -7.20 -3.35 3.78
C ILE A 139 -7.39 -3.53 2.27
N GLU A 140 -7.76 -4.71 1.77
CA GLU A 140 -8.07 -4.92 0.35
C GLU A 140 -9.27 -4.06 -0.09
N ARG A 141 -10.29 -3.94 0.76
CA ARG A 141 -11.43 -3.04 0.52
C ARG A 141 -11.00 -1.58 0.52
N SER A 142 -10.16 -1.16 1.48
CA SER A 142 -9.63 0.22 1.53
C SER A 142 -8.80 0.54 0.29
N ILE A 143 -7.89 -0.36 -0.11
CA ILE A 143 -7.05 -0.20 -1.30
C ILE A 143 -7.91 -0.11 -2.56
N HIS A 144 -8.95 -0.94 -2.68
CA HIS A 144 -9.86 -0.88 -3.80
C HIS A 144 -10.56 0.48 -3.90
N ALA A 145 -11.13 0.98 -2.80
CA ALA A 145 -11.76 2.31 -2.77
C ALA A 145 -10.77 3.42 -3.15
N ASP A 146 -9.54 3.35 -2.64
CA ASP A 146 -8.52 4.36 -2.94
C ASP A 146 -8.09 4.33 -4.41
N GLU A 147 -7.71 3.15 -4.93
CA GLU A 147 -7.13 3.03 -6.28
C GLU A 147 -8.17 3.17 -7.40
N SER A 148 -9.44 2.85 -7.13
CA SER A 148 -10.50 2.90 -8.15
C SER A 148 -11.30 4.20 -8.16
N GLU A 149 -11.40 4.90 -7.02
CA GLU A 149 -12.23 6.10 -6.90
C GLU A 149 -11.39 7.31 -6.47
N LEU A 150 -10.72 7.24 -5.32
CA LEU A 150 -10.06 8.42 -4.73
C LEU A 150 -8.86 8.89 -5.57
N PHE A 151 -7.92 8.01 -5.88
CA PHE A 151 -6.68 8.37 -6.60
C PHE A 151 -6.97 8.88 -8.02
N PRO A 152 -7.87 8.27 -8.81
CA PRO A 152 -8.30 8.84 -10.09
C PRO A 152 -8.90 10.25 -9.94
N ALA A 153 -9.79 10.45 -8.96
CA ALA A 153 -10.41 11.77 -8.73
C ALA A 153 -9.35 12.84 -8.37
N VAL A 154 -8.41 12.51 -7.49
CA VAL A 154 -7.33 13.43 -7.10
C VAL A 154 -6.40 13.76 -8.28
N ARG A 155 -6.11 12.79 -9.16
CA ARG A 155 -5.32 13.05 -10.38
C ARG A 155 -6.06 13.94 -11.39
N GLN A 156 -7.39 13.87 -11.43
CA GLN A 156 -8.20 14.74 -12.29
C GLN A 156 -8.31 16.18 -11.73
N ASP A 157 -8.44 16.33 -10.42
CA ASP A 157 -8.63 17.62 -9.75
C ASP A 157 -7.34 18.47 -9.68
N GLY A 158 -6.21 17.97 -10.20
CA GLY A 158 -5.00 18.76 -10.44
C GLY A 158 -4.24 19.18 -9.18
N GLY A 159 -4.38 18.44 -8.08
CA GLY A 159 -3.60 18.69 -6.86
C GLY A 159 -2.09 18.62 -7.11
N ASN A 160 -1.29 19.32 -6.29
CA ASN A 160 0.18 19.31 -6.40
C ASN A 160 0.78 18.00 -5.85
N LEU A 161 0.50 16.89 -6.55
CA LEU A 161 0.90 15.53 -6.14
C LEU A 161 2.42 15.33 -6.10
N LEU A 162 3.18 16.12 -6.87
CA LEU A 162 4.64 16.11 -6.82
C LEU A 162 5.15 16.70 -5.50
N ALA A 163 4.63 17.86 -5.06
CA ALA A 163 5.05 18.43 -3.78
C ALA A 163 4.56 17.59 -2.58
N LEU A 164 3.41 16.93 -2.69
CA LEU A 164 2.95 15.98 -1.67
C LEU A 164 3.86 14.75 -1.58
N TYR A 165 4.46 14.29 -2.68
CA TYR A 165 5.38 13.16 -2.67
C TYR A 165 6.56 13.39 -1.74
N ASP A 166 7.21 14.55 -1.84
CA ASP A 166 8.39 14.87 -1.02
C ASP A 166 8.03 14.88 0.47
N GLN A 167 6.89 15.48 0.84
CA GLN A 167 6.40 15.48 2.23
C GLN A 167 6.11 14.06 2.74
N LEU A 168 5.46 13.23 1.93
CA LEU A 168 5.17 11.84 2.28
C LEU A 168 6.44 11.01 2.40
N ALA A 169 7.41 11.20 1.50
CA ALA A 169 8.67 10.47 1.53
C ALA A 169 9.50 10.81 2.77
N ASP A 170 9.61 12.10 3.10
CA ASP A 170 10.32 12.57 4.30
C ASP A 170 9.63 12.04 5.57
N ARG A 171 8.29 12.14 5.64
CA ARG A 171 7.55 11.67 6.81
C ARG A 171 7.63 10.15 6.96
N LYS A 172 7.59 9.40 5.85
CA LYS A 172 7.76 7.95 5.85
C LYS A 172 9.12 7.57 6.43
N ALA A 173 10.19 8.24 6.00
CA ALA A 173 11.53 7.98 6.51
C ALA A 173 11.64 8.25 8.01
N GLN A 174 10.99 9.32 8.51
CA GLN A 174 10.93 9.61 9.95
C GLN A 174 10.18 8.53 10.72
N LEU A 175 9.01 8.11 10.25
CA LEU A 175 8.22 7.05 10.88
C LEU A 175 9.00 5.72 10.95
N GLU A 176 9.62 5.32 9.85
CA GLU A 176 10.45 4.10 9.81
C GLU A 176 11.63 4.18 10.78
N GLN A 177 12.25 5.36 10.94
CA GLN A 177 13.31 5.59 11.94
C GLN A 177 12.80 5.53 13.37
N ASP A 178 11.69 6.21 13.68
CA ASP A 178 11.10 6.25 15.02
C ASP A 178 10.70 4.84 15.49
N MET A 179 10.10 4.06 14.60
CA MET A 179 9.65 2.70 14.90
C MET A 179 10.80 1.70 15.01
N ALA A 180 11.91 1.93 14.29
CA ALA A 180 13.14 1.17 14.51
C ALA A 180 13.85 1.55 15.83
N SER A 181 13.67 2.79 16.30
CA SER A 181 14.32 3.34 17.49
C SER A 181 13.55 3.09 18.79
N SER A 182 12.25 2.80 18.68
CA SER A 182 11.37 2.47 19.80
C SER A 182 11.35 0.94 19.95
N PRO A 183 12.13 0.35 20.88
CA PRO A 183 12.03 -1.08 21.12
C PRO A 183 10.60 -1.37 21.57
N LEU A 184 9.90 -2.24 20.82
CA LEU A 184 8.59 -2.78 21.18
C LEU A 184 8.56 -3.00 22.70
N ARG A 185 7.54 -2.44 23.36
CA ARG A 185 7.20 -2.75 24.74
C ARG A 185 7.07 -4.26 24.88
N THR A 186 8.17 -4.93 25.22
CA THR A 186 8.16 -6.30 25.72
C THR A 186 7.33 -6.26 26.99
N GLY A 187 6.06 -6.61 26.86
CA GLY A 187 5.26 -7.06 27.98
C GLY A 187 5.92 -8.32 28.51
N THR A 188 6.86 -8.15 29.44
CA THR A 188 7.27 -9.22 30.33
C THR A 188 6.02 -9.73 31.01
N ARG A 189 5.59 -10.91 30.57
CA ARG A 189 4.64 -11.78 31.23
C ARG A 189 5.27 -12.13 32.58
N GLU A 190 5.01 -11.32 33.61
CA GLU A 190 5.27 -11.71 34.99
C GLU A 190 4.26 -12.80 35.34
N ALA A 191 4.64 -14.03 35.04
CA ALA A 191 4.05 -15.22 35.59
C ALA A 191 4.37 -15.26 37.09
N SER A 192 3.59 -14.56 37.91
CA SER A 192 3.52 -14.86 39.34
C SER A 192 2.51 -15.97 39.53
N GLY A 193 2.98 -17.20 39.37
CA GLY A 193 2.32 -18.36 39.94
C GLY A 193 2.53 -18.34 41.45
N GLU A 194 1.46 -18.14 42.21
CA GLU A 194 1.38 -18.64 43.58
C GLU A 194 0.11 -19.48 43.72
N HIS A 195 0.34 -20.79 43.67
CA HIS A 195 -0.59 -21.81 44.11
C HIS A 195 -0.96 -21.57 45.58
N SER A 196 -2.21 -21.23 45.86
CA SER A 196 -2.81 -21.46 47.18
C SER A 196 -3.67 -22.71 47.11
N ALA A 197 -3.04 -23.87 47.28
CA ALA A 197 -3.71 -25.08 47.73
C ALA A 197 -3.69 -25.07 49.26
N VAL A 198 -4.84 -24.89 49.90
CA VAL A 198 -5.03 -25.24 51.31
C VAL A 198 -6.16 -26.24 51.38
N GLY A 199 -5.77 -27.49 51.64
CA GLY A 199 -6.65 -28.57 52.03
C GLY A 199 -5.87 -29.55 52.90
N GLN A 200 -6.17 -29.55 54.21
CA GLN A 200 -6.14 -30.64 55.21
C GLN A 200 -6.05 -29.98 56.61
N ALA A 201 -7.07 -30.06 57.47
CA ALA A 201 -7.57 -31.19 58.26
C ALA A 201 -6.73 -31.46 59.55
N ASP A 202 -7.48 -31.78 60.62
CA ASP A 202 -7.11 -32.33 61.94
C ASP A 202 -6.73 -31.38 63.09
N SER A 203 -7.72 -31.07 63.94
CA SER A 203 -7.81 -31.50 65.37
C SER A 203 -9.10 -31.00 66.01
#